data_AF-A0A662SC97-F1
#
_entry.id   AF-A0A662SC97-F1
#
_cell.length_a   1.000
_cell.length_b   1.000
_cell.length_c   1.000
_cell.angle_alpha   90.00
_cell.angle_beta   90.00
_cell.angle_gamma   90.00
#
_symmetry.space_group_name_H-M   'P 1'
#
loop_
_entity.id
_entity.type
_entity.pdbx_description
1 polymer ?
#
loop_
_entity_poly.entity_id
_entity_poly.type
_entity_poly.pdbx_seq_one_letter_code
_entity_poly.pdbx_strand_id
1 'polypeptide(L)'
;MMGFTLKEKLERGAMLPEGEYPVVMVDWMKTEAASGSPMIKVTWEVTSGEYAGSRIFDNFVVTDRGIFRACLALKALGVPEDTYFESPGDVANTLIRELKAGKGLKIVVKHRKGSQDQLYANVTDYLPLGEKEEEEADVPF
;
A
#
# COMPACT_ATOMS: atom_id res chain seq x y z
N MET A 1 -25.14 -26.76 -2.67
CA MET A 1 -24.79 -25.61 -3.51
C MET A 1 -23.28 -25.39 -3.33
N MET A 2 -22.45 -25.78 -4.29
CA MET A 2 -20.99 -25.56 -4.18
C MET A 2 -20.74 -24.07 -4.39
N GLY A 3 -20.49 -23.34 -3.31
CA GLY A 3 -20.09 -21.94 -3.37
C GLY A 3 -18.60 -21.84 -3.74
N PHE A 4 -18.24 -20.86 -4.56
CA PHE A 4 -16.83 -20.52 -4.81
C PHE A 4 -16.17 -20.08 -3.50
N THR A 5 -14.92 -20.50 -3.29
CA THR A 5 -14.06 -19.96 -2.24
C THR A 5 -13.83 -18.47 -2.48
N LEU A 6 -13.50 -17.72 -1.42
CA LEU A 6 -13.28 -16.28 -1.52
C LEU A 6 -12.11 -15.93 -2.46
N LYS A 7 -11.06 -16.76 -2.43
CA LYS A 7 -9.90 -16.67 -3.33
C LYS A 7 -10.34 -16.80 -4.80
N GLU A 8 -11.16 -17.80 -5.11
CA GLU A 8 -11.70 -17.98 -6.47
C GLU A 8 -12.62 -16.81 -6.90
N LYS A 9 -13.31 -16.16 -5.95
CA LYS A 9 -14.11 -14.96 -6.27
C LYS A 9 -13.20 -13.78 -6.63
N LEU A 10 -12.13 -13.52 -5.87
CA LEU A 10 -11.18 -12.45 -6.14
C LEU A 10 -10.38 -12.71 -7.43
N GLU A 11 -9.96 -13.96 -7.68
CA GLU A 11 -9.33 -14.38 -8.95
C GLU A 11 -10.26 -14.18 -10.16
N ARG A 12 -11.58 -14.22 -9.93
CA ARG A 12 -12.62 -13.95 -10.93
C ARG A 12 -13.07 -12.49 -10.97
N GLY A 13 -12.34 -11.59 -10.31
CA GLY A 13 -12.56 -10.15 -10.37
C GLY A 13 -13.50 -9.58 -9.31
N ALA A 14 -13.80 -10.32 -8.24
CA ALA A 14 -14.49 -9.74 -7.09
C ALA A 14 -13.64 -8.64 -6.44
N MET A 15 -14.31 -7.63 -5.89
CA MET A 15 -13.68 -6.49 -5.26
C MET A 15 -13.34 -6.80 -3.81
N LEU A 16 -12.15 -6.38 -3.38
CA LEU A 16 -11.79 -6.41 -1.97
C LEU A 16 -12.73 -5.48 -1.18
N PRO A 17 -13.33 -5.93 -0.07
CA PRO A 17 -14.18 -5.06 0.76
C PRO A 17 -13.44 -3.84 1.30
N GLU A 18 -14.18 -2.81 1.71
CA GLU A 18 -13.59 -1.71 2.45
C GLU A 18 -13.00 -2.23 3.77
N GLY A 19 -11.84 -1.70 4.15
CA GLY A 19 -11.17 -2.14 5.37
C GLY A 19 -9.68 -1.84 5.39
N GLU A 20 -9.03 -2.36 6.41
CA GLU A 20 -7.58 -2.25 6.62
C GLU A 20 -6.92 -3.59 6.39
N TYR A 21 -5.84 -3.57 5.60
CA TYR A 21 -5.17 -4.79 5.18
C TYR A 21 -3.68 -4.71 5.47
N PRO A 22 -3.12 -5.60 6.32
CA PRO A 22 -1.68 -5.69 6.50
C PRO A 22 -1.06 -6.27 5.23
N VAL A 23 -0.12 -5.56 4.63
CA VAL A 23 0.46 -5.90 3.33
C VAL A 23 1.97 -5.85 3.31
N VAL A 24 2.54 -6.56 2.33
CA VAL A 24 3.93 -6.39 1.88
C VAL A 24 3.95 -6.13 0.38
N MET A 25 4.97 -5.42 -0.08
CA MET A 25 5.19 -5.24 -1.52
C MET A 25 5.71 -6.55 -2.13
N VAL A 26 5.05 -7.03 -3.18
CA VAL A 26 5.48 -8.22 -3.93
C VAL A 26 6.00 -7.90 -5.33
N ASP A 27 5.61 -6.76 -5.88
CA ASP A 27 6.12 -6.29 -7.17
C ASP A 27 6.01 -4.75 -7.27
N TRP A 28 6.82 -4.15 -8.14
CA TRP A 28 6.73 -2.73 -8.47
C TRP A 28 7.31 -2.41 -9.85
N MET A 29 6.82 -1.35 -10.48
CA MET A 29 7.36 -0.87 -11.76
C MET A 29 7.32 0.65 -11.90
N LYS A 30 8.29 1.22 -12.62
CA LYS A 30 8.25 2.60 -13.12
C LYS A 30 7.47 2.65 -14.43
N THR A 31 6.62 3.65 -14.59
CA THR A 31 5.79 3.84 -15.78
C THR A 31 5.33 5.29 -15.87
N GLU A 32 4.37 5.56 -16.75
CA GLU A 32 3.76 6.87 -16.93
C GLU A 32 2.24 6.78 -16.71
N ALA A 33 1.68 7.83 -16.11
CA ALA A 33 0.24 8.01 -16.03
C ALA A 33 -0.33 8.36 -17.42
N ALA A 34 -1.64 8.26 -17.60
CA ALA A 34 -2.31 8.67 -18.85
C ALA A 34 -2.07 10.15 -19.20
N SER A 35 -1.72 10.99 -18.22
CA SER A 35 -1.33 12.38 -18.38
C SER A 35 0.12 12.59 -18.86
N GLY A 36 0.91 11.51 -19.01
CA GLY A 36 2.36 11.55 -19.28
C GLY A 36 3.23 11.82 -18.05
N SER A 37 2.64 11.95 -16.86
CA SER A 37 3.40 12.17 -15.64
C SER A 37 4.11 10.87 -15.19
N PRO A 38 5.36 10.94 -14.69
CA PRO A 38 6.04 9.77 -14.15
C PRO A 38 5.25 9.15 -12.99
N MET A 39 5.24 7.83 -12.91
CA MET A 39 4.46 7.09 -11.94
C MET A 39 5.20 5.82 -11.50
N ILE A 40 5.04 5.45 -10.23
CA ILE A 40 5.38 4.10 -9.75
C ILE A 40 4.10 3.34 -9.47
N LYS A 41 4.05 2.08 -9.91
CA LYS A 41 2.99 1.13 -9.54
C LYS A 41 3.56 0.15 -8.55
N VAL A 42 2.84 -0.09 -7.46
CA VAL A 42 3.18 -1.06 -6.42
C VAL A 42 2.08 -2.11 -6.37
N THR A 43 2.48 -3.38 -6.38
CA THR A 43 1.58 -4.51 -6.12
C THR A 43 1.83 -4.98 -4.71
N TRP A 44 0.78 -4.91 -3.90
CA TRP A 44 0.76 -5.36 -2.52
C TRP A 44 0.13 -6.76 -2.44
N GLU A 45 0.61 -7.57 -1.50
CA GLU A 45 -0.05 -8.81 -1.10
C GLU A 45 -0.50 -8.71 0.36
N VAL A 46 -1.77 -9.04 0.62
CA VAL A 46 -2.32 -9.11 1.97
C VAL A 46 -1.69 -10.28 2.71
N THR A 47 -1.15 -10.03 3.90
CA THR A 47 -0.34 -10.99 4.65
C THR A 47 -1.11 -11.79 5.68
N SER A 48 -2.27 -11.31 6.16
CA SER A 48 -3.05 -11.98 7.19
C SER A 48 -4.54 -11.68 7.10
N GLY A 49 -5.34 -12.42 7.89
CA GLY A 49 -6.79 -12.33 7.90
C GLY A 49 -7.46 -13.14 6.77
N GLU A 50 -8.76 -12.94 6.62
CA GLU A 50 -9.60 -13.66 5.65
C GLU A 50 -9.15 -13.46 4.18
N TYR A 51 -8.48 -12.33 3.91
CA TYR A 51 -8.08 -11.92 2.57
C TYR A 51 -6.60 -12.15 2.27
N ALA A 52 -5.88 -12.93 3.08
CA ALA A 52 -4.47 -13.23 2.87
C ALA A 52 -4.19 -13.82 1.46
N GLY A 53 -3.10 -13.39 0.83
CA GLY A 53 -2.72 -13.72 -0.55
C GLY A 53 -3.42 -12.87 -1.63
N SER A 54 -4.37 -12.00 -1.26
CA SER A 54 -5.03 -11.11 -2.21
C SER A 54 -4.09 -9.99 -2.67
N ARG A 55 -4.23 -9.55 -3.92
CA ARG A 55 -3.42 -8.46 -4.48
C ARG A 55 -4.16 -7.13 -4.46
N ILE A 56 -3.46 -6.07 -4.05
CA ILE A 56 -3.93 -4.68 -4.13
C ILE A 56 -2.95 -3.92 -5.02
N PHE A 57 -3.48 -3.18 -6.00
CA PHE A 57 -2.66 -2.36 -6.89
C PHE A 57 -2.73 -0.90 -6.48
N ASP A 58 -1.57 -0.26 -6.38
CA ASP A 58 -1.48 1.14 -5.98
C ASP A 58 -0.54 1.93 -6.87
N ASN A 59 -0.93 3.15 -7.17
CA ASN A 59 -0.26 4.02 -8.13
C ASN A 59 0.14 5.32 -7.44
N PHE A 60 1.43 5.64 -7.46
CA PHE A 60 1.97 6.89 -6.95
C PHE A 60 2.47 7.75 -8.10
N VAL A 61 1.77 8.84 -8.38
CA VAL A 61 2.17 9.81 -9.39
C VAL A 61 3.30 10.66 -8.82
N VAL A 62 4.44 10.68 -9.52
CA VAL A 62 5.67 11.32 -9.07
C VAL A 62 5.70 12.77 -9.56
N THR A 63 4.86 13.59 -8.93
CA THR A 63 4.76 15.04 -9.15
C THR A 63 4.57 15.73 -7.80
N ASP A 64 4.84 17.04 -7.70
CA ASP A 64 4.70 17.79 -6.44
C ASP A 64 3.32 17.64 -5.79
N ARG A 65 2.26 17.53 -6.60
CA ARG A 65 0.89 17.34 -6.10
C ARG A 65 0.51 15.88 -5.86
N GLY A 66 1.14 14.93 -6.55
CA GLY A 66 0.81 13.51 -6.47
C GLY A 66 1.62 12.76 -5.41
N ILE A 67 2.80 13.27 -5.06
CA ILE A 67 3.77 12.55 -4.26
C ILE A 67 3.39 12.42 -2.78
N PHE A 68 2.44 13.22 -2.29
CA PHE A 68 2.00 13.18 -0.89
C PHE A 68 1.59 11.77 -0.44
N ARG A 69 1.00 10.95 -1.33
CA ARG A 69 0.64 9.56 -1.00
C ARG A 69 1.87 8.71 -0.68
N ALA A 70 2.99 8.95 -1.35
CA ALA A 70 4.24 8.28 -1.05
C ALA A 70 4.81 8.74 0.30
N CYS A 71 4.67 10.02 0.65
CA CYS A 71 5.03 10.52 1.97
C CYS A 71 4.21 9.86 3.09
N LEU A 72 2.90 9.68 2.90
CA LEU A 72 2.05 8.97 3.86
C LEU A 72 2.49 7.51 4.05
N ALA A 73 2.80 6.81 2.96
CA ALA A 73 3.34 5.45 3.03
C ALA A 73 4.70 5.40 3.74
N LEU A 74 5.59 6.36 3.47
CA LEU A 74 6.89 6.47 4.16
C LEU A 74 6.73 6.72 5.65
N LYS A 75 5.80 7.60 6.06
CA LYS A 75 5.46 7.81 7.47
C LYS A 75 4.98 6.51 8.12
N ALA A 76 4.11 5.75 7.45
CA ALA A 76 3.64 4.44 7.93
C ALA A 76 4.77 3.41 8.05
N LEU A 77 5.84 3.55 7.27
CA LEU A 77 7.06 2.72 7.33
C LEU A 77 8.09 3.23 8.37
N GLY A 78 7.73 4.26 9.14
CA GLY A 78 8.56 4.83 10.20
C GLY A 78 9.60 5.86 9.74
N VAL A 79 9.49 6.38 8.51
CA VAL A 79 10.36 7.49 8.08
C VAL A 79 9.88 8.78 8.74
N PRO A 80 10.76 9.54 9.43
CA PRO A 80 10.39 10.77 10.12
C PRO A 80 9.74 11.80 9.20
N GLU A 81 8.72 12.51 9.69
CA GLU A 81 7.98 13.51 8.91
C GLU A 81 8.83 14.72 8.50
N ASP A 82 9.88 15.02 9.28
CA ASP A 82 10.84 16.09 9.02
C ASP A 82 11.95 15.69 8.05
N THR A 83 11.90 14.47 7.49
CA THR A 83 12.82 14.04 6.44
C THR A 83 12.71 14.96 5.23
N TYR A 84 13.81 15.62 4.89
CA TYR A 84 13.91 16.45 3.71
C TYR A 84 14.12 15.60 2.44
N PHE A 85 13.36 15.90 1.40
CA PHE A 85 13.52 15.32 0.07
C PHE A 85 13.72 16.44 -0.96
N GLU A 86 14.75 16.32 -1.80
CA GLU A 86 15.07 17.33 -2.82
C GLU A 86 14.04 17.36 -3.95
N SER A 87 13.43 16.20 -4.27
CA SER A 87 12.46 16.08 -5.36
C SER A 87 11.40 15.00 -5.09
N PRO A 88 10.26 15.02 -5.80
CA PRO A 88 9.30 13.91 -5.79
C PRO A 88 9.93 12.57 -6.17
N GLY A 89 10.96 12.59 -7.03
CA GLY A 89 11.70 11.39 -7.42
C GLY A 89 12.43 10.76 -6.24
N ASP A 90 12.98 11.57 -5.34
CA ASP A 90 13.71 11.08 -4.15
C ASP A 90 12.76 10.46 -3.13
N VAL A 91 11.57 11.02 -2.97
CA VAL A 91 10.49 10.41 -2.17
C VAL A 91 10.14 9.03 -2.75
N ALA A 92 9.91 8.93 -4.07
CA ALA A 92 9.55 7.68 -4.72
C ALA A 92 10.67 6.63 -4.62
N ASN A 93 11.92 7.02 -4.82
CA ASN A 93 13.08 6.12 -4.70
C ASN A 93 13.24 5.64 -3.25
N THR A 94 13.05 6.53 -2.27
CA THR A 94 13.10 6.18 -0.85
C THR A 94 11.99 5.20 -0.48
N LEU A 95 10.76 5.43 -0.94
CA LEU A 95 9.64 4.50 -0.73
C LEU A 95 9.98 3.10 -1.24
N ILE A 96 10.43 2.97 -2.49
CA ILE A 96 10.78 1.66 -3.05
C ILE A 96 11.95 1.00 -2.28
N ARG A 97 12.92 1.78 -1.80
CA ARG A 97 14.01 1.25 -0.97
C ARG A 97 13.49 0.68 0.34
N GLU A 98 12.65 1.41 1.06
CA GLU A 98 12.08 0.95 2.33
C GLU A 98 11.19 -0.29 2.14
N LEU A 99 10.40 -0.34 1.06
CA LEU A 99 9.58 -1.50 0.73
C LEU A 99 10.41 -2.73 0.34
N LYS A 100 11.51 -2.55 -0.41
CA LYS A 100 12.45 -3.64 -0.75
C LYS A 100 13.16 -4.24 0.46
N ALA A 101 13.26 -3.49 1.57
CA ALA A 101 13.77 -4.03 2.82
C ALA A 101 12.79 -5.01 3.51
N GLY A 102 11.63 -5.28 2.91
CA GLY A 102 10.63 -6.21 3.42
C GLY A 102 9.73 -5.62 4.50
N LYS A 103 9.77 -4.30 4.72
CA LYS A 103 8.89 -3.63 5.66
C LYS A 103 7.43 -3.69 5.15
N GLY A 104 6.54 -4.20 5.98
CA GLY A 104 5.10 -4.18 5.74
C GLY A 104 4.44 -2.93 6.33
N LEU A 105 3.24 -2.61 5.85
CA LEU A 105 2.37 -1.57 6.39
C LEU A 105 0.91 -2.02 6.29
N LYS A 106 -0.02 -1.30 6.90
CA LYS A 106 -1.46 -1.49 6.66
C LYS A 106 -1.94 -0.52 5.59
N ILE A 107 -2.73 -1.01 4.64
CA ILE A 107 -3.40 -0.21 3.63
C ILE A 107 -4.88 -0.07 3.97
N VAL A 108 -5.40 1.16 3.89
CA VAL A 108 -6.84 1.44 4.00
C VAL A 108 -7.44 1.45 2.60
N VAL A 109 -8.39 0.54 2.36
CA VAL A 109 -9.16 0.46 1.11
C VAL A 109 -10.56 1.00 1.33
N LYS A 110 -11.00 1.89 0.45
CA LYS A 110 -12.38 2.37 0.35
C LYS A 110 -12.92 2.13 -1.05
N HIS A 111 -14.22 2.03 -1.20
CA HIS A 111 -14.87 1.92 -2.49
C HIS A 111 -15.14 3.32 -3.04
N ARG A 112 -14.71 3.55 -4.27
CA ARG A 112 -14.99 4.77 -5.03
C ARG A 112 -15.97 4.45 -6.14
N LYS A 113 -17.03 5.26 -6.27
CA LYS A 113 -17.88 5.27 -7.47
C LYS A 113 -17.14 5.99 -8.61
N GLY A 114 -16.92 5.28 -9.70
CA GLY A 114 -16.46 5.84 -10.96
C GLY A 114 -17.60 6.26 -11.86
N SER A 115 -17.31 6.42 -13.16
CA SER A 115 -18.32 6.65 -14.19
C SER A 115 -19.30 5.47 -14.26
N GLN A 116 -20.58 5.76 -14.51
CA GLN A 116 -21.63 4.74 -14.70
C GLN A 116 -21.87 3.84 -13.46
N ASP A 117 -21.76 4.38 -12.24
CA ASP A 117 -21.97 3.66 -10.97
C ASP A 117 -21.04 2.45 -10.73
N GLN A 118 -19.98 2.30 -11.54
CA GLN A 118 -19.00 1.25 -11.32
C GLN A 118 -18.20 1.53 -10.06
N LEU A 119 -18.17 0.59 -9.13
CA LEU A 119 -17.36 0.67 -7.91
C LEU A 119 -15.93 0.23 -8.23
N TYR A 120 -14.98 0.82 -7.51
CA TYR A 120 -13.56 0.47 -7.56
C TYR A 120 -13.00 0.43 -6.14
N ALA A 121 -12.21 -0.60 -5.82
CA ALA A 121 -11.36 -0.56 -4.64
C ALA A 121 -10.28 0.51 -4.84
N ASN A 122 -10.14 1.40 -3.87
CA ASN A 122 -9.21 2.52 -3.91
C ASN A 122 -8.44 2.59 -2.60
N VAL A 123 -7.11 2.59 -2.69
CA VAL A 123 -6.24 2.84 -1.54
C VAL A 123 -6.35 4.30 -1.14
N THR A 124 -6.76 4.56 0.09
CA THR A 124 -6.95 5.94 0.59
C THR A 124 -5.92 6.36 1.62
N ASP A 125 -5.32 5.42 2.35
CA ASP A 125 -4.40 5.74 3.44
C ASP A 125 -3.45 4.58 3.77
N TYR A 126 -2.43 4.87 4.57
CA TYR A 126 -1.40 3.94 5.02
C TYR A 126 -1.17 4.09 6.53
N LEU A 127 -1.15 2.98 7.25
CA LEU A 127 -0.94 2.93 8.69
C LEU A 127 0.24 2.04 9.04
N PRO A 128 0.94 2.28 10.16
CA PRO A 128 1.93 1.35 10.67
C PRO A 128 1.33 -0.05 10.87
N LEU A 129 2.11 -1.10 10.62
CA LEU A 129 1.67 -2.48 10.85
C LEU A 129 1.38 -2.75 12.34
N GLY A 130 2.06 -2.00 13.21
CA GLY A 130 2.07 -2.06 14.67
C GLY A 130 3.47 -1.68 15.14
N GLU A 131 3.61 -1.02 16.29
CA GLU A 131 4.89 -0.92 16.98
C GLU A 131 5.35 -2.37 17.24
N LYS A 132 6.62 -2.70 16.96
CA LYS A 132 7.19 -3.83 17.68
C LYS A 132 7.05 -3.44 19.14
N GLU A 133 6.24 -4.17 19.91
CA GLU A 133 6.50 -4.25 21.34
C GLU A 133 7.95 -4.71 21.44
N GLU A 134 8.86 -3.77 21.72
CA GLU A 134 10.14 -4.14 22.28
C GLU A 134 9.76 -4.83 23.58
N GLU A 135 9.87 -6.17 23.60
CA GLU A 135 9.94 -6.88 24.86
C GLU A 135 11.05 -6.18 25.65
N GLU A 136 10.67 -5.35 26.64
CA GLU A 136 11.55 -4.94 27.71
C GLU A 136 12.08 -6.27 28.27
N ALA A 137 13.26 -6.66 27.82
CA ALA A 137 14.03 -7.69 28.46
C ALA A 137 14.27 -7.14 29.87
N ASP A 138 13.43 -7.58 30.79
CA ASP A 138 13.56 -7.38 32.22
C ASP A 138 15.00 -7.79 32.55
N VAL A 139 15.88 -6.81 32.73
CA VAL A 139 17.26 -7.05 33.12
C VAL A 139 17.21 -7.09 34.64
N PRO A 140 17.20 -8.27 35.28
CA PRO A 140 17.28 -8.32 36.73
C PRO A 140 18.62 -7.73 37.16
N PHE A 141 18.57 -6.70 38.01
CA PHE A 141 19.71 -6.22 38.78
C PHE A 141 20.14 -7.24 39.84
#